data_AF-A0A8J3LPF0-F1
#
_entry.id   AF-A0A8J3LPF0-F1
#
_cell.length_a   1.000
_cell.length_b   1.000
_cell.length_c   1.000
_cell.angle_alpha   90.00
_cell.angle_beta   90.00
_cell.angle_gamma   90.00
#
_symmetry.space_group_name_H-M   'P 1'
#
loop_
_entity.id
_entity.type
_entity.pdbx_description
1 polymer ?
#
loop_
_entity_poly.entity_id
_entity_poly.type
_entity_poly.pdbx_seq_one_letter_code
_entity_poly.pdbx_strand_id
1 'polypeptide(L)' 'MRTAPEHPDTTETARRARFGTLPQQIRPEEMVEERPASTPADHTYNSDDWLVRYCW' A
#
# COMPACT_ATOMS: atom_id res chain seq x y z
N MET A 1 -0.06 41.45 10.66
CA MET A 1 0.52 40.54 9.65
C MET A 1 -0.62 40.10 8.74
N ARG A 2 -0.45 40.15 7.42
CA ARG A 2 -1.53 40.11 6.41
C ARG A 2 -2.21 38.73 6.34
N THR A 3 -3.51 38.63 6.59
CA THR A 3 -4.31 37.48 6.14
C THR A 3 -4.60 37.66 4.65
N ALA A 4 -4.10 36.75 3.82
CA ALA A 4 -4.52 36.68 2.42
C ALA A 4 -5.92 36.06 2.36
N PRO A 5 -6.82 36.53 1.47
CA PRO A 5 -8.06 35.81 1.21
C PRO A 5 -7.71 34.40 0.70
N GLU A 6 -8.30 33.37 1.30
CA GLU A 6 -8.26 32.01 0.76
C GLU A 6 -8.94 32.02 -0.60
N HIS A 7 -8.16 32.22 -1.67
CA HIS A 7 -8.62 31.83 -2.98
C HIS A 7 -8.69 30.31 -3.01
N PRO A 8 -9.82 29.72 -3.44
CA PRO A 8 -9.87 28.28 -3.65
C PRO A 8 -8.77 27.94 -4.65
N ASP A 9 -7.82 27.12 -4.21
CA ASP A 9 -6.77 26.63 -5.09
C ASP A 9 -7.45 25.75 -6.17
N THR A 10 -7.64 26.35 -7.35
CA THR A 10 -8.27 25.69 -8.50
C THR A 10 -7.50 24.45 -8.92
N THR A 11 -6.17 24.44 -8.71
CA THR A 11 -5.31 23.28 -8.99
C THR A 11 -5.55 22.16 -7.99
N GLU A 12 -5.71 22.47 -6.70
CA GLU A 12 -6.10 21.49 -5.68
C GLU A 12 -7.49 20.92 -5.93
N THR A 13 -8.44 21.77 -6.31
CA THR A 13 -9.82 21.36 -6.63
C THR A 13 -9.83 20.40 -7.83
N ALA A 14 -9.08 20.72 -8.89
CA ALA A 14 -8.94 19.86 -10.06
C ALA A 14 -8.25 18.53 -9.73
N ARG A 15 -7.25 18.52 -8.84
CA ARG A 15 -6.58 17.29 -8.39
C ARG A 15 -7.55 16.38 -7.65
N ARG A 16 -8.36 16.92 -6.74
CA ARG A 16 -9.37 16.16 -5.98
C ARG A 16 -10.43 15.56 -6.89
N ALA A 17 -10.90 16.31 -7.89
CA ALA A 17 -11.93 15.84 -8.83
C ALA A 17 -11.52 14.61 -9.65
N ARG A 18 -10.21 14.32 -9.77
CA ARG A 18 -9.70 13.11 -10.44
C ARG A 18 -9.93 11.86 -9.61
N PHE A 19 -10.01 12.01 -8.29
CA PHE A 19 -10.27 10.92 -7.37
C PHE A 19 -11.77 10.94 -7.07
N GLY A 20 -12.44 9.80 -7.19
CA GLY A 20 -13.85 9.67 -6.82
C GLY A 20 -14.09 9.90 -5.33
N THR A 21 -15.23 9.47 -4.82
CA THR A 21 -15.49 9.53 -3.38
C THR A 21 -14.50 8.63 -2.64
N LEU A 22 -13.87 9.15 -1.58
CA LEU A 22 -13.01 8.37 -0.72
C LEU A 22 -13.82 7.20 -0.12
N PRO A 23 -13.28 5.97 -0.11
CA PRO A 23 -13.92 4.86 0.60
C PRO A 23 -14.10 5.17 2.08
N GLN A 24 -14.98 4.41 2.73
CA GLN A 24 -15.12 4.47 4.19
C GLN A 24 -13.77 4.17 4.85
N GLN A 25 -13.41 4.97 5.86
CA GLN A 25 -12.22 4.73 6.64
C GLN A 25 -12.37 3.44 7.46
N ILE A 26 -11.37 2.56 7.37
CA ILE A 26 -11.31 1.31 8.14
C ILE A 26 -10.89 1.65 9.56
N ARG A 27 -11.59 1.09 10.56
CA ARG A 27 -11.23 1.30 11.96
C ARG A 27 -9.96 0.52 12.31
N PRO A 28 -9.13 0.98 13.26
CA PRO A 28 -7.96 0.23 13.71
C PRO A 28 -8.31 -1.20 14.15
N GLU A 29 -9.46 -1.37 14.80
CA GLU A 29 -9.97 -2.68 15.25
C GLU A 29 -10.31 -3.65 14.09
N GLU A 30 -10.50 -3.14 12.87
CA GLU A 30 -10.80 -3.93 11.67
C GLU A 30 -9.54 -4.21 10.82
N MET A 31 -8.39 -3.63 11.19
CA MET A 31 -7.11 -3.87 10.53
C MET A 31 -6.50 -5.19 11.01
N VAL A 32 -5.66 -5.79 10.17
CA VAL A 32 -4.86 -6.97 10.55
C VAL A 32 -3.57 -6.53 11.23
N GLU A 33 -3.21 -7.20 12.32
CA GLU A 33 -1.95 -6.94 13.03
C GLU A 33 -0.75 -7.38 12.19
N GLU A 34 0.18 -6.45 11.95
CA GLU A 34 1.44 -6.78 11.29
C GLU A 34 2.35 -7.57 12.24
N ARG A 35 2.94 -8.66 11.74
CA ARG A 35 3.91 -9.47 12.48
C ARG A 35 5.24 -9.43 11.72
N PRO A 36 6.38 -9.30 12.44
CA PRO A 36 7.68 -9.40 11.79
C PRO A 36 7.80 -10.76 11.11
N ALA A 37 8.47 -10.79 9.96
CA ALA A 37 8.80 -12.03 9.29
C ALA A 37 9.55 -12.96 10.27
N SER A 38 9.15 -14.24 10.32
CA SER A 38 9.96 -15.24 11.01
C SER A 38 11.34 -15.31 10.37
N THR A 39 12.35 -15.74 11.13
CA THR A 39 13.67 -16.05 10.55
C THR A 39 13.48 -16.94 9.33
N PRO A 40 14.15 -16.64 8.20
CA PRO A 40 14.07 -17.50 7.04
C PRO A 40 14.48 -18.89 7.50
N ALA A 41 13.68 -19.89 7.17
CA ALA A 41 14.12 -21.26 7.37
C ALA A 41 15.38 -21.47 6.51
N ASP A 42 16.32 -22.25 7.04
CA ASP A 42 17.65 -22.44 6.47
C ASP A 42 17.52 -23.23 5.16
N HIS A 43 17.15 -22.51 4.11
CA HIS A 43 16.89 -23.02 2.78
C HIS A 43 18.02 -22.48 1.92
N THR A 44 18.97 -23.35 1.59
CA THR A 44 19.87 -23.04 0.48
C THR A 44 19.01 -22.95 -0.77
N TYR A 45 18.90 -21.75 -1.33
CA TYR A 45 18.23 -21.57 -2.61
C TYR A 45 18.90 -22.46 -3.66
N ASN A 46 18.11 -23.31 -4.30
CA ASN A 46 18.55 -24.14 -5.41
C ASN A 46 17.70 -23.81 -6.65
N SER A 47 18.36 -23.33 -7.71
CA SER A 47 17.70 -23.01 -8.98
C SER A 47 17.15 -24.23 -9.70
N ASP A 48 17.53 -25.45 -9.30
CA ASP A 48 17.15 -26.68 -9.99
C ASP A 48 15.91 -27.34 -9.35
N ASP A 49 15.40 -26.80 -8.23
CA ASP A 49 14.23 -27.33 -7.52
C ASP A 49 12.97 -27.43 -8.39
N TRP A 50 12.81 -26.54 -9.37
CA TRP A 50 11.67 -26.55 -10.28
C TRP A 50 11.75 -27.69 -11.31
N LEU A 51 12.96 -28.10 -11.71
CA LEU A 51 13.16 -29.21 -12.65
C LEU A 51 12.69 -30.52 -12.04
N VAL A 52 13.03 -30.76 -10.76
CA VAL A 52 12.65 -31.97 -10.04
C VAL A 52 11.13 -32.05 -9.80
N ARG A 53 10.47 -30.92 -9.55
CA ARG A 53 9.04 -30.90 -9.19
C ARG A 53 8.08 -30.90 -10.38
N TYR A 54 8.49 -30.37 -11.54
CA TYR A 54 7.54 -30.05 -12.62
C TYR A 54 7.96 -30.52 -14.01
N CYS A 55 9.16 -31.11 -14.19
CA CYS A 55 9.66 -31.54 -15.50
C CYS A 55 9.82 -33.06 -15.64
N TRP A 56 9.01 -33.83 -14.92
CA TRP A 56 8.86 -35.28 -15.11
C TRP A 56 7.60 -35.60 -15.91
#